data_AF-A0A831TJX8-F1
#
_entry.id   AF-A0A831TJX8-F1
#
_cell.length_a   1.000
_cell.length_b   1.000
_cell.length_c   1.000
_cell.angle_alpha   90.00
_cell.angle_beta   90.00
_cell.angle_gamma   90.00
#
_symmetry.space_group_name_H-M   'P 1'
#
loop_
_entity.id
_entity.type
_entity.pdbx_description
1 polymer ?
#
loop_
_entity_poly.entity_id
_entity_poly.type
_entity_poly.pdbx_seq_one_letter_code
_entity_poly.pdbx_strand_id
1 'polypeptide(L)'
;MSYSKTTWIDRAVEFARRFTDQNSNVLTLTPSPGTVTEAGTDFSATNMNNIEQGIFDVDASLTAHEADYVRQPGYGTTAGSANTYTLDLTPNLASYTAGVAVAIKINVTNTGASTLNIDGLGVVPLKKANGDAFEAGDLVADAIYPFRYDGTNFRLQFEGGGNVKSIQSGQVLISALTTSIALSSVDLTKAIPIVSIIPYENTGVTPSDQLVTAEITTATNLNLQLVTLHATYRPTVNWSVIEFNNVKSLQSGTISNTNKTNNITITSVDIGKSMIFVTKSSNFSSASTQEAIFGHRLTSGTNLELVRGYPSGAVTNTYKWYVVEFN
;
A
#
# COMPACT_ATOMS: atom_id res chain seq x y z
N MET A 1 7.27 -49.92 6.37
CA MET A 1 5.86 -50.21 6.04
C MET A 1 5.02 -49.14 6.73
N SER A 2 4.06 -48.54 6.02
CA SER A 2 3.11 -47.60 6.65
C SER A 2 2.31 -48.32 7.72
N TYR A 3 2.21 -47.75 8.92
CA TYR A 3 1.41 -48.30 10.01
C TYR A 3 -0.07 -48.40 9.56
N SER A 4 -0.64 -49.61 9.66
CA SER A 4 -2.07 -49.82 9.50
C SER A 4 -2.71 -49.69 10.87
N LYS A 5 -3.66 -48.77 11.03
CA LYS A 5 -4.33 -48.53 12.31
C LYS A 5 -4.96 -49.81 12.85
N THR A 6 -4.58 -50.21 14.06
CA THR A 6 -5.23 -51.32 14.76
C THR A 6 -6.67 -50.95 15.09
N THR A 7 -7.63 -51.73 14.61
CA THR A 7 -9.00 -51.70 15.12
C THR A 7 -9.00 -52.36 16.48
N TRP A 8 -9.23 -51.58 17.52
CA TRP A 8 -9.33 -52.09 18.89
C TRP A 8 -10.74 -52.63 19.11
N ILE A 9 -10.83 -53.93 19.38
CA ILE A 9 -12.07 -54.61 19.74
C ILE A 9 -11.95 -55.15 21.16
N ASP A 10 -13.02 -55.00 21.93
CA ASP A 10 -13.08 -55.55 23.28
C ASP A 10 -13.25 -57.07 23.23
N ARG A 11 -12.68 -57.75 24.22
CA ARG A 11 -12.94 -59.19 24.39
C ARG A 11 -14.34 -59.40 24.96
N ALA A 12 -15.19 -60.13 24.25
CA ALA A 12 -16.52 -60.53 24.74
C ALA A 12 -16.49 -61.98 25.27
N VAL A 13 -16.79 -62.14 26.56
CA VAL A 13 -16.89 -63.44 27.26
C VAL A 13 -18.05 -63.40 28.24
N GLU A 14 -18.74 -64.53 28.41
CA GLU A 14 -19.87 -64.65 29.34
C GLU A 14 -19.47 -64.32 30.78
N PHE A 15 -18.24 -64.71 31.20
CA PHE A 15 -17.66 -64.38 32.50
C PHE A 15 -16.13 -64.12 32.37
N ALA A 16 -15.66 -62.88 32.58
CA ALA A 16 -14.28 -62.47 32.29
C ALA A 16 -13.24 -62.76 33.38
N ARG A 17 -13.66 -62.97 34.63
CA ARG A 17 -12.78 -63.12 35.81
C ARG A 17 -13.27 -64.20 36.78
N ARG A 18 -13.62 -65.38 36.25
CA ARG A 18 -14.02 -66.53 37.07
C ARG A 18 -12.83 -67.47 37.28
N PHE A 19 -12.62 -67.85 38.54
CA PHE A 19 -11.59 -68.77 38.99
C PHE A 19 -12.24 -69.82 39.90
N THR A 20 -11.73 -71.04 39.92
CA THR A 20 -12.22 -72.12 40.79
C THR A 20 -11.19 -72.44 41.88
N ASP A 21 -11.64 -72.49 43.13
CA ASP A 21 -10.85 -72.94 44.28
C ASP A 21 -10.85 -74.47 44.37
N GLN A 22 -9.71 -75.05 44.72
CA GLN A 22 -9.51 -76.49 44.91
C GLN A 22 -8.87 -76.84 46.27
N ASN A 23 -9.09 -76.04 47.33
CA ASN A 23 -8.93 -76.40 48.77
C ASN A 23 -7.83 -75.63 49.55
N SER A 24 -7.95 -74.31 49.73
CA SER A 24 -7.30 -73.53 50.82
C SER A 24 -5.78 -73.68 51.05
N ASN A 25 -5.01 -74.10 50.05
CA ASN A 25 -3.55 -74.01 50.01
C ASN A 25 -3.12 -72.95 48.98
N VAL A 26 -1.82 -72.60 48.90
CA VAL A 26 -1.31 -71.66 47.87
C VAL A 26 -1.83 -72.10 46.49
N LEU A 27 -2.71 -71.27 45.93
CA LEU A 27 -3.63 -71.67 44.88
C LEU A 27 -3.09 -71.18 43.54
N THR A 28 -2.62 -72.10 42.70
CA THR A 28 -2.34 -71.77 41.28
C THR A 28 -3.66 -71.80 40.52
N LEU A 29 -4.26 -70.63 40.33
CA LEU A 29 -5.53 -70.48 39.63
C LEU A 29 -5.33 -70.55 38.11
N THR A 30 -5.95 -71.53 37.44
CA THR A 30 -6.03 -71.55 35.97
C THR A 30 -7.28 -70.75 35.54
N PRO A 31 -7.16 -69.70 34.72
CA PRO A 31 -8.32 -68.97 34.22
C PRO A 31 -9.27 -69.90 33.47
N SER A 32 -10.55 -69.92 33.85
CA SER A 32 -11.62 -70.68 33.16
C SER A 32 -12.71 -69.71 32.67
N PRO A 33 -12.43 -68.87 31.66
CA PRO A 33 -13.45 -68.00 31.08
C PRO A 33 -14.58 -68.84 30.46
N GLY A 34 -15.80 -68.30 30.44
CA GLY A 34 -16.91 -68.89 29.70
C GLY A 34 -16.67 -68.89 28.18
N THR A 35 -17.67 -69.26 27.39
CA THR A 35 -17.58 -69.24 25.92
C THR A 35 -17.11 -67.87 25.43
N VAL A 36 -16.01 -67.84 24.69
CA VAL A 36 -15.49 -66.63 24.05
C VAL A 36 -16.28 -66.41 22.77
N THR A 37 -17.10 -65.35 22.74
CA THR A 37 -17.92 -65.02 21.56
C THR A 37 -17.20 -64.08 20.60
N GLU A 38 -16.20 -63.33 21.08
CA GLU A 38 -15.31 -62.50 20.27
C GLU A 38 -13.93 -62.39 20.95
N ALA A 39 -12.86 -62.64 20.18
CA ALA A 39 -11.50 -62.43 20.67
C ALA A 39 -11.20 -60.93 20.63
N GLY A 40 -10.84 -60.34 21.76
CA GLY A 40 -10.43 -58.93 21.81
C GLY A 40 -9.06 -58.70 21.18
N THR A 41 -8.75 -57.46 20.84
CA THR A 41 -7.41 -57.07 20.41
C THR A 41 -6.45 -57.21 21.59
N ASP A 42 -5.35 -57.94 21.39
CA ASP A 42 -4.38 -58.16 22.46
C ASP A 42 -3.76 -56.84 22.95
N PHE A 43 -3.76 -56.66 24.27
CA PHE A 43 -2.95 -55.64 24.91
C PHE A 43 -1.49 -56.10 24.96
N SER A 44 -0.81 -55.93 23.84
CA SER A 44 0.58 -56.35 23.65
C SER A 44 1.53 -55.15 23.71
N ALA A 45 2.78 -55.39 24.09
CA ALA A 45 3.84 -54.40 24.01
C ALA A 45 3.95 -53.81 22.59
N THR A 46 3.77 -54.63 21.54
CA THR A 46 3.74 -54.16 20.15
C THR A 46 2.67 -53.09 19.92
N ASN A 47 1.44 -53.32 20.38
CA ASN A 47 0.36 -52.35 20.20
C ASN A 47 0.54 -51.08 21.05
N MET A 48 1.07 -51.22 22.27
CA MET A 48 1.41 -50.07 23.12
C MET A 48 2.52 -49.22 22.50
N ASN A 49 3.58 -49.84 22.00
CA ASN A 49 4.69 -49.16 21.34
C ASN A 49 4.23 -48.42 20.09
N ASN A 50 3.26 -48.95 19.33
CA ASN A 50 2.68 -48.26 18.18
C ASN A 50 1.91 -46.99 18.60
N ILE A 51 1.20 -47.02 19.73
CA ILE A 51 0.53 -45.83 20.29
C ILE A 51 1.56 -44.80 20.75
N GLU A 52 2.56 -45.22 21.52
CA GLU A 52 3.65 -44.35 21.98
C GLU A 52 4.37 -43.69 20.80
N GLN A 53 4.71 -44.46 19.77
CA GLN A 53 5.32 -43.94 18.54
C GLN A 53 4.41 -42.92 17.85
N GLY A 54 3.11 -43.21 17.72
CA GLY A 54 2.17 -42.28 17.10
C GLY A 54 2.05 -40.96 17.87
N ILE A 55 2.10 -41.00 19.21
CA ILE A 55 2.10 -39.79 20.05
C ILE A 55 3.41 -39.02 19.85
N PHE A 56 4.55 -39.70 19.88
CA PHE A 56 5.85 -39.10 19.63
C PHE A 56 5.95 -38.44 18.25
N ASP A 57 5.45 -39.10 17.19
CA ASP A 57 5.46 -38.57 15.83
C ASP A 57 4.58 -37.31 15.69
N VAL A 58 3.44 -37.27 16.39
CA VAL A 58 2.55 -36.10 16.43
C VAL A 58 3.21 -34.94 17.17
N ASP A 59 3.83 -35.19 18.33
CA ASP A 59 4.56 -34.19 19.10
C ASP A 59 5.72 -33.59 18.31
N ALA A 60 6.50 -34.44 17.64
CA ALA A 60 7.57 -34.01 16.75
C ALA A 60 7.03 -33.19 15.56
N SER A 61 5.90 -33.58 14.98
CA SER A 61 5.27 -32.85 13.87
C SER A 61 4.71 -31.50 14.33
N LEU A 62 4.13 -31.41 15.53
CA LEU A 62 3.63 -30.16 16.11
C LEU A 62 4.80 -29.21 16.42
N THR A 63 5.86 -29.72 17.04
CA THR A 63 7.08 -28.94 17.29
C THR A 63 7.66 -28.37 15.99
N ALA A 64 7.70 -29.17 14.92
CA ALA A 64 8.13 -28.70 13.61
C ALA A 64 7.18 -27.67 12.99
N HIS A 65 5.87 -27.81 13.23
CA HIS A 65 4.84 -26.89 12.73
C HIS A 65 4.92 -25.52 13.41
N GLU A 66 5.10 -25.48 14.73
CA GLU A 66 5.22 -24.24 15.51
C GLU A 66 6.46 -23.42 15.12
N ALA A 67 7.51 -24.07 14.61
CA ALA A 67 8.71 -23.42 14.09
C ALA A 67 8.66 -23.12 12.56
N ASP A 68 7.55 -23.45 11.87
CA ASP A 68 7.40 -23.23 10.41
C ASP A 68 6.98 -21.78 10.10
N TYR A 69 7.94 -20.87 10.22
CA TYR A 69 7.74 -19.46 9.88
C TYR A 69 7.51 -19.19 8.38
N VAL A 70 7.62 -20.21 7.51
CA VAL A 70 7.29 -20.08 6.09
C VAL A 70 5.77 -20.19 5.87
N ARG A 71 5.08 -21.04 6.64
CA ARG A 71 3.63 -21.19 6.56
C ARG A 71 2.87 -20.43 7.63
N GLN A 72 3.50 -20.16 8.78
CA GLN A 72 2.91 -19.48 9.93
C GLN A 72 3.71 -18.20 10.23
N PRO A 73 3.27 -17.01 9.76
CA PRO A 73 4.04 -15.80 9.99
C PRO A 73 4.24 -15.53 11.49
N GLY A 74 5.50 -15.31 11.88
CA GLY A 74 5.83 -14.89 13.25
C GLY A 74 5.28 -13.50 13.54
N TYR A 75 5.05 -13.18 14.81
CA TYR A 75 4.63 -11.84 15.23
C TYR A 75 5.40 -11.38 16.47
N GLY A 76 5.74 -10.09 16.51
CA GLY A 76 6.26 -9.47 17.71
C GLY A 76 6.45 -7.96 17.57
N THR A 77 6.76 -7.31 18.68
CA THR A 77 7.14 -5.90 18.70
C THR A 77 8.65 -5.82 18.60
N THR A 78 9.16 -4.97 17.70
CA THR A 78 10.59 -4.81 17.52
C THR A 78 11.24 -4.14 18.73
N ALA A 79 12.55 -4.33 18.90
CA ALA A 79 13.38 -3.52 19.79
C ALA A 79 14.49 -2.83 18.97
N GLY A 80 15.44 -2.18 19.66
CA GLY A 80 16.53 -1.43 19.03
C GLY A 80 16.17 0.04 18.75
N SER A 81 16.90 0.65 17.84
CA SER A 81 16.77 2.06 17.44
C SER A 81 16.17 2.21 16.03
N ALA A 82 15.81 3.45 15.67
CA ALA A 82 15.39 3.78 14.30
C ALA A 82 16.36 3.17 13.27
N ASN A 83 15.80 2.59 12.21
CA ASN A 83 16.52 1.93 11.10
C ASN A 83 17.22 0.60 11.44
N THR A 84 17.36 0.22 12.72
CA THR A 84 18.05 -1.01 13.14
C THR A 84 17.19 -1.78 14.13
N TYR A 85 16.20 -2.51 13.59
CA TYR A 85 15.22 -3.25 14.37
C TYR A 85 15.72 -4.65 14.72
N THR A 86 15.34 -5.12 15.90
CA THR A 86 15.51 -6.51 16.32
C THR A 86 14.17 -7.14 16.65
N LEU A 87 14.04 -8.45 16.50
CA LEU A 87 12.84 -9.22 16.82
C LEU A 87 13.26 -10.56 17.40
N ASP A 88 12.73 -10.92 18.56
CA ASP A 88 12.90 -12.25 19.13
C ASP A 88 11.58 -13.02 18.97
N LEU A 89 11.64 -14.19 18.34
CA LEU A 89 10.50 -15.07 18.11
C LEU A 89 10.45 -16.20 19.15
N THR A 90 9.27 -16.78 19.33
CA THR A 90 9.11 -17.98 20.14
C THR A 90 8.16 -18.94 19.41
N PRO A 91 8.64 -20.11 18.96
CA PRO A 91 10.04 -20.60 19.00
C PRO A 91 11.06 -19.72 18.22
N ASN A 92 12.36 -19.80 18.53
CA ASN A 92 13.34 -19.03 17.77
C ASN A 92 13.42 -19.53 16.31
N LEU A 93 13.59 -18.61 15.38
CA LEU A 93 13.90 -18.91 13.99
C LEU A 93 15.28 -19.57 13.89
N ALA A 94 15.36 -20.72 13.23
CA ALA A 94 16.61 -21.46 13.09
C ALA A 94 17.57 -20.83 12.06
N SER A 95 17.03 -20.33 10.95
CA SER A 95 17.79 -19.65 9.90
C SER A 95 16.87 -18.89 8.94
N TYR A 96 17.41 -17.91 8.22
CA TYR A 96 16.67 -17.25 7.15
C TYR A 96 16.59 -18.14 5.91
N THR A 97 15.40 -18.67 5.64
CA THR A 97 15.08 -19.39 4.41
C THR A 97 14.06 -18.59 3.59
N ALA A 98 14.17 -18.64 2.26
CA ALA A 98 13.24 -17.91 1.40
C ALA A 98 11.79 -18.32 1.72
N GLY A 99 10.93 -17.33 1.92
CA GLY A 99 9.54 -17.51 2.31
C GLY A 99 9.25 -17.33 3.80
N VAL A 100 10.27 -17.23 4.68
CA VAL A 100 10.05 -16.87 6.10
C VAL A 100 9.24 -15.57 6.16
N ALA A 101 8.14 -15.60 6.89
CA ALA A 101 7.20 -14.50 7.01
C ALA A 101 7.12 -14.00 8.46
N VAL A 102 7.07 -12.68 8.63
CA VAL A 102 6.89 -12.05 9.94
C VAL A 102 6.01 -10.82 9.83
N ALA A 103 5.15 -10.59 10.82
CA ALA A 103 4.45 -9.34 11.04
C ALA A 103 5.07 -8.63 12.23
N ILE A 104 5.66 -7.47 12.01
CA ILE A 104 6.38 -6.75 13.07
C ILE A 104 5.66 -5.47 13.43
N LYS A 105 5.50 -5.22 14.73
CA LYS A 105 5.08 -3.92 15.26
C LYS A 105 6.32 -3.07 15.51
N ILE A 106 6.43 -1.93 14.84
CA ILE A 106 7.62 -1.07 14.88
C ILE A 106 7.67 -0.30 16.21
N ASN A 107 8.80 -0.33 16.92
CA ASN A 107 8.98 0.40 18.20
C ASN A 107 9.40 1.86 18.04
N VAL A 108 10.13 2.20 16.98
CA VAL A 108 10.63 3.55 16.72
C VAL A 108 10.51 3.85 15.24
N THR A 109 9.91 5.00 14.87
CA THR A 109 9.76 5.40 13.47
C THR A 109 11.11 5.49 12.76
N ASN A 110 11.21 4.96 11.54
CA ASN A 110 12.44 5.01 10.78
C ASN A 110 12.75 6.42 10.25
N THR A 111 14.03 6.69 10.02
CA THR A 111 14.52 7.94 9.41
C THR A 111 15.22 7.70 8.06
N GLY A 112 15.20 6.47 7.57
CA GLY A 112 15.77 6.07 6.28
C GLY A 112 15.72 4.56 6.08
N ALA A 113 16.69 4.05 5.31
CA ALA A 113 16.80 2.62 5.02
C ALA A 113 16.92 1.80 6.31
N SER A 114 16.09 0.77 6.46
CA SER A 114 15.97 -0.01 7.69
C SER A 114 16.44 -1.46 7.54
N THR A 115 16.86 -2.08 8.64
CA THR A 115 17.24 -3.50 8.72
C THR A 115 16.50 -4.20 9.86
N LEU A 116 16.39 -5.51 9.77
CA LEU A 116 15.85 -6.40 10.81
C LEU A 116 16.87 -7.49 11.16
N ASN A 117 17.04 -7.77 12.44
CA ASN A 117 17.76 -8.94 12.94
C ASN A 117 16.83 -9.78 13.82
N ILE A 118 16.46 -10.96 13.33
CA ILE A 118 15.60 -11.91 14.01
C ILE A 118 16.46 -12.91 14.79
N ASP A 119 16.18 -13.08 16.08
CA ASP A 119 16.82 -14.07 16.97
C ASP A 119 18.35 -14.06 16.93
N GLY A 120 18.95 -12.90 16.63
CA GLY A 120 20.41 -12.74 16.53
C GLY A 120 21.07 -13.42 15.32
N LEU A 121 20.31 -13.92 14.33
CA LEU A 121 20.83 -14.65 13.18
C LEU A 121 21.66 -13.80 12.20
N GLY A 122 21.48 -12.48 12.23
CA GLY A 122 22.16 -11.54 11.36
C GLY A 122 21.22 -10.45 10.84
N VAL A 123 21.82 -9.31 10.48
CA VAL A 123 21.09 -8.14 9.96
C VAL A 123 20.70 -8.36 8.49
N VAL A 124 19.42 -8.18 8.20
CA VAL A 124 18.85 -8.29 6.85
C VAL A 124 18.14 -6.98 6.48
N PRO A 125 18.33 -6.42 5.28
CA PRO A 125 17.62 -5.22 4.87
C PRO A 125 16.11 -5.42 4.79
N LEU A 126 15.35 -4.42 5.27
CA LEU A 126 13.92 -4.27 5.02
C LEU A 126 13.74 -3.44 3.74
N LYS A 127 12.88 -3.90 2.83
CA LYS A 127 12.59 -3.25 1.56
C LYS A 127 11.10 -3.11 1.31
N LYS A 128 10.74 -2.05 0.60
CA LYS A 128 9.41 -1.78 0.03
C LYS A 128 8.96 -2.90 -0.89
N ALA A 129 7.66 -3.02 -1.16
CA ALA A 129 7.10 -4.08 -2.01
C ALA A 129 7.66 -4.01 -3.45
N ASN A 130 8.07 -2.82 -3.90
CA ASN A 130 8.59 -2.55 -5.24
C ASN A 130 10.10 -2.83 -5.43
N GLY A 131 10.91 -2.85 -4.37
CA GLY A 131 12.37 -3.03 -4.49
C GLY A 131 13.16 -2.07 -3.62
N ASP A 132 12.57 -0.91 -3.37
CA ASP A 132 13.29 0.25 -2.89
C ASP A 132 13.57 0.17 -1.39
N ALA A 133 14.54 0.98 -0.97
CA ALA A 133 14.75 1.22 0.44
C ALA A 133 13.58 2.02 1.03
N PHE A 134 13.32 1.82 2.31
CA PHE A 134 12.47 2.72 3.08
C PHE A 134 13.10 4.10 3.21
N GLU A 135 12.26 5.12 3.16
CA GLU A 135 12.57 6.52 3.40
C GLU A 135 12.07 6.93 4.78
N ALA A 136 12.48 8.10 5.27
CA ALA A 136 12.09 8.59 6.59
C ALA A 136 10.56 8.63 6.74
N GLY A 137 10.05 7.98 7.79
CA GLY A 137 8.62 7.96 8.11
C GLY A 137 7.81 6.86 7.43
N ASP A 138 8.40 6.01 6.59
CA ASP A 138 7.65 4.91 5.96
C ASP A 138 7.27 3.79 6.94
N LEU A 139 8.13 3.51 7.93
CA LEU A 139 7.92 2.55 9.01
C LEU A 139 7.62 3.35 10.28
N VAL A 140 6.34 3.48 10.60
CA VAL A 140 5.85 4.32 11.70
C VAL A 140 5.81 3.52 13.00
N ALA A 141 6.27 4.13 14.10
CA ALA A 141 6.11 3.55 15.44
C ALA A 141 4.66 3.13 15.70
N ASP A 142 4.51 2.02 16.39
CA ASP A 142 3.26 1.33 16.71
C ASP A 142 2.45 0.75 15.55
N ALA A 143 2.83 0.99 14.29
CA ALA A 143 2.21 0.35 13.13
C ALA A 143 2.77 -1.07 12.89
N ILE A 144 1.95 -1.93 12.29
CA ILE A 144 2.26 -3.34 12.01
C ILE A 144 2.49 -3.53 10.51
N TYR A 145 3.62 -4.14 10.16
CA TYR A 145 4.01 -4.36 8.77
C TYR A 145 4.30 -5.85 8.51
N PRO A 146 3.65 -6.47 7.49
CA PRO A 146 3.92 -7.84 7.11
C PRO A 146 5.08 -7.93 6.10
N PHE A 147 6.13 -8.64 6.48
CA PHE A 147 7.30 -8.91 5.66
C PHE A 147 7.41 -10.39 5.27
N ARG A 148 8.10 -10.66 4.16
CA ARG A 148 8.53 -12.00 3.75
C ARG A 148 9.95 -11.96 3.22
N TYR A 149 10.80 -12.87 3.68
CA TYR A 149 12.18 -12.99 3.22
C TYR A 149 12.22 -13.58 1.81
N ASP A 150 12.88 -12.93 0.86
CA ASP A 150 12.97 -13.37 -0.54
C ASP A 150 14.21 -14.22 -0.85
N GLY A 151 15.06 -14.48 0.15
CA GLY A 151 16.37 -15.10 -0.01
C GLY A 151 17.54 -14.12 0.11
N THR A 152 17.28 -12.81 0.14
CA THR A 152 18.30 -11.76 0.35
C THR A 152 17.82 -10.62 1.24
N ASN A 153 16.56 -10.20 1.11
CA ASN A 153 15.95 -9.09 1.85
C ASN A 153 14.57 -9.49 2.40
N PHE A 154 14.14 -8.80 3.45
CA PHE A 154 12.73 -8.82 3.86
C PHE A 154 11.92 -7.84 3.01
N ARG A 155 10.94 -8.37 2.30
CA ARG A 155 10.06 -7.63 1.38
C ARG A 155 8.73 -7.35 2.06
N LEU A 156 8.32 -6.09 2.10
CA LEU A 156 6.98 -5.72 2.51
C LEU A 156 5.96 -6.36 1.54
N GLN A 157 4.94 -7.04 2.06
CA GLN A 157 4.02 -7.80 1.20
C GLN A 157 3.01 -6.92 0.45
N PHE A 158 2.72 -5.71 0.95
CA PHE A 158 1.89 -4.72 0.29
C PHE A 158 2.15 -3.33 0.90
N GLU A 159 1.99 -2.30 0.09
CA GLU A 159 2.02 -0.90 0.54
C GLU A 159 0.58 -0.41 0.63
N GLY A 160 0.07 -0.30 1.86
CA GLY A 160 -1.24 0.29 2.12
C GLY A 160 -1.15 1.80 1.99
N GLY A 161 -1.47 2.35 0.82
CA GLY A 161 -1.53 3.80 0.63
C GLY A 161 -2.11 4.16 -0.73
N GLY A 162 -3.16 4.98 -0.74
CA GLY A 162 -3.60 5.61 -1.98
C GLY A 162 -2.48 6.50 -2.53
N ASN A 163 -2.37 6.59 -3.86
CA ASN A 163 -1.40 7.49 -4.49
C ASN A 163 -1.66 8.96 -4.16
N VAL A 164 -2.85 9.31 -3.68
CA VAL A 164 -3.20 10.64 -3.18
C VAL A 164 -2.83 10.76 -1.70
N LYS A 165 -1.89 11.66 -1.39
CA LYS A 165 -1.47 12.00 -0.03
C LYS A 165 -2.47 12.93 0.66
N SER A 166 -2.89 13.98 -0.04
CA SER A 166 -3.85 14.94 0.49
C SER A 166 -4.65 15.61 -0.62
N ILE A 167 -5.89 16.03 -0.30
CA ILE A 167 -6.70 16.90 -1.15
C ILE A 167 -7.17 18.06 -0.29
N GLN A 168 -6.80 19.27 -0.69
CA GLN A 168 -7.39 20.50 -0.16
C GLN A 168 -8.32 21.06 -1.21
N SER A 169 -9.50 21.56 -0.83
CA SER A 169 -10.47 22.07 -1.79
C SER A 169 -11.33 23.16 -1.19
N GLY A 170 -11.87 24.00 -2.04
CA GLY A 170 -12.79 25.05 -1.65
C GLY A 170 -13.39 25.77 -2.83
N GLN A 171 -14.16 26.80 -2.52
CA GLN A 171 -14.78 27.69 -3.49
C GLN A 171 -14.45 29.13 -3.14
N VAL A 172 -14.17 29.95 -4.15
CA VAL A 172 -13.91 31.39 -3.96
C VAL A 172 -14.53 32.21 -5.08
N LEU A 173 -15.12 33.36 -4.72
CA LEU A 173 -15.53 34.38 -5.67
C LEU A 173 -14.31 35.25 -6.02
N ILE A 174 -13.93 35.34 -7.29
CA ILE A 174 -12.78 36.13 -7.70
C ILE A 174 -13.12 37.62 -7.64
N SER A 175 -12.49 38.37 -6.73
CA SER A 175 -12.74 39.80 -6.53
C SER A 175 -11.58 40.71 -6.95
N ALA A 176 -10.41 40.13 -7.24
CA ALA A 176 -9.19 40.82 -7.66
C ALA A 176 -8.49 40.06 -8.81
N LEU A 177 -7.58 40.74 -9.53
CA LEU A 177 -6.81 40.11 -10.62
C LEU A 177 -6.01 38.90 -10.14
N THR A 178 -5.55 38.94 -8.90
CA THR A 178 -4.94 37.82 -8.19
C THR A 178 -5.73 37.55 -6.92
N THR A 179 -6.18 36.31 -6.75
CA THR A 179 -6.82 35.84 -5.52
C THR A 179 -5.92 34.76 -4.90
N SER A 180 -5.41 35.04 -3.71
CA SER A 180 -4.54 34.14 -2.95
C SER A 180 -5.35 33.32 -1.95
N ILE A 181 -5.07 32.03 -1.90
CA ILE A 181 -5.75 31.05 -1.05
C ILE A 181 -4.71 30.39 -0.16
N ALA A 182 -4.95 30.41 1.15
CA ALA A 182 -4.10 29.74 2.11
C ALA A 182 -4.32 28.22 2.04
N LEU A 183 -3.22 27.47 2.03
CA LEU A 183 -3.18 26.02 2.07
C LEU A 183 -2.52 25.56 3.37
N SER A 184 -2.92 24.38 3.85
CA SER A 184 -2.01 23.56 4.65
C SER A 184 -0.80 23.19 3.80
N SER A 185 0.38 23.09 4.41
CA SER A 185 1.64 22.89 3.67
C SER A 185 1.58 21.65 2.76
N VAL A 186 1.96 21.81 1.49
CA VAL A 186 2.11 20.73 0.50
C VAL A 186 3.54 20.65 -0.04
N ASP A 187 3.95 19.49 -0.53
CA ASP A 187 5.20 19.35 -1.28
C ASP A 187 5.05 19.90 -2.70
N LEU A 188 5.80 20.97 -3.03
CA LEU A 188 5.77 21.63 -4.34
C LEU A 188 6.23 20.73 -5.48
N THR A 189 6.95 19.64 -5.19
CA THR A 189 7.39 18.67 -6.20
C THR A 189 6.36 17.56 -6.44
N LYS A 190 5.26 17.54 -5.68
CA LYS A 190 4.25 16.47 -5.73
C LYS A 190 2.80 16.96 -5.76
N ALA A 191 2.59 18.27 -5.73
CA ALA A 191 1.28 18.88 -5.67
C ALA A 191 0.90 19.57 -6.98
N ILE A 192 -0.36 19.38 -7.41
CA ILE A 192 -0.92 20.05 -8.59
C ILE A 192 -2.24 20.75 -8.22
N PRO A 193 -2.51 21.94 -8.80
CA PRO A 193 -3.80 22.57 -8.70
C PRO A 193 -4.71 22.16 -9.87
N ILE A 194 -5.99 21.95 -9.57
CA ILE A 194 -7.06 21.86 -10.56
C ILE A 194 -8.15 22.89 -10.22
N VAL A 195 -8.77 23.44 -11.25
CA VAL A 195 -9.86 24.40 -11.10
C VAL A 195 -11.01 24.06 -12.02
N SER A 196 -12.21 24.33 -11.53
CA SER A 196 -13.43 24.41 -12.32
C SER A 196 -14.04 25.78 -12.11
N ILE A 197 -14.51 26.39 -13.19
CA ILE A 197 -14.96 27.78 -13.20
C ILE A 197 -16.46 27.79 -13.42
N ILE A 198 -17.17 28.48 -12.54
CA ILE A 198 -18.57 28.84 -12.71
C ILE A 198 -18.57 30.29 -13.22
N PRO A 199 -18.73 30.51 -14.53
CA PRO A 199 -18.76 31.85 -15.09
C PRO A 199 -20.00 32.60 -14.60
N TYR A 200 -19.91 33.92 -14.51
CA TYR A 200 -21.08 34.76 -14.27
C TYR A 200 -21.80 34.99 -15.61
N GLU A 201 -23.06 34.55 -15.72
CA GLU A 201 -23.84 34.67 -16.94
C GLU A 201 -24.38 36.11 -17.13
N ASN A 202 -23.82 36.86 -18.09
CA ASN A 202 -24.33 38.16 -18.50
C ASN A 202 -23.95 38.50 -19.94
N THR A 203 -24.78 39.28 -20.63
CA THR A 203 -24.49 39.76 -22.00
C THR A 203 -23.27 40.68 -22.08
N GLY A 204 -22.83 41.26 -20.95
CA GLY A 204 -21.68 42.17 -20.88
C GLY A 204 -20.32 41.51 -20.59
N VAL A 205 -20.26 40.19 -20.36
CA VAL A 205 -19.01 39.48 -20.07
C VAL A 205 -18.89 38.22 -20.87
N THR A 206 -17.67 37.95 -21.32
CA THR A 206 -17.37 36.80 -22.15
C THR A 206 -16.83 35.66 -21.28
N PRO A 207 -17.19 34.40 -21.57
CA PRO A 207 -16.68 33.27 -20.81
C PRO A 207 -15.15 33.16 -20.79
N SER A 208 -14.47 33.63 -21.84
CA SER A 208 -13.01 33.62 -21.98
C SER A 208 -12.30 34.60 -21.03
N ASP A 209 -12.87 35.79 -20.80
CA ASP A 209 -12.32 36.78 -19.86
C ASP A 209 -12.43 36.35 -18.39
N GLN A 210 -13.21 35.31 -18.12
CA GLN A 210 -13.48 34.77 -16.79
C GLN A 210 -12.62 33.54 -16.43
N LEU A 211 -11.77 33.09 -17.36
CA LEU A 211 -10.87 31.97 -17.13
C LEU A 211 -9.69 32.36 -16.24
N VAL A 212 -9.30 31.48 -15.32
CA VAL A 212 -8.19 31.70 -14.38
C VAL A 212 -7.06 30.70 -14.57
N THR A 213 -5.82 31.16 -14.41
CA THR A 213 -4.69 30.28 -14.15
C THR A 213 -4.57 30.00 -12.66
N ALA A 214 -4.19 28.78 -12.30
CA ALA A 214 -3.99 28.35 -10.92
C ALA A 214 -2.53 27.92 -10.72
N GLU A 215 -1.86 28.51 -9.74
CA GLU A 215 -0.45 28.25 -9.45
C GLU A 215 -0.23 28.10 -7.95
N ILE A 216 0.39 26.99 -7.54
CA ILE A 216 0.91 26.82 -6.19
C ILE A 216 2.23 27.60 -6.11
N THR A 217 2.20 28.81 -5.52
CA THR A 217 3.37 29.70 -5.50
C THR A 217 4.32 29.40 -4.35
N THR A 218 3.77 28.92 -3.23
CA THR A 218 4.51 28.43 -2.07
C THR A 218 3.81 27.20 -1.53
N ALA A 219 4.48 26.44 -0.65
CA ALA A 219 3.91 25.25 -0.02
C ALA A 219 2.57 25.52 0.69
N THR A 220 2.26 26.78 1.04
CA THR A 220 1.05 27.19 1.76
C THR A 220 0.17 28.16 0.97
N ASN A 221 0.40 28.34 -0.33
CA ASN A 221 -0.32 29.34 -1.11
C ASN A 221 -0.67 28.86 -2.53
N LEU A 222 -1.97 28.87 -2.83
CA LEU A 222 -2.51 28.78 -4.18
C LEU A 222 -2.92 30.17 -4.66
N ASN A 223 -2.38 30.60 -5.80
CA ASN A 223 -2.81 31.81 -6.49
C ASN A 223 -3.69 31.47 -7.68
N LEU A 224 -4.84 32.13 -7.75
CA LEU A 224 -5.71 32.16 -8.92
C LEU A 224 -5.55 33.52 -9.60
N GLN A 225 -5.25 33.53 -10.89
CA GLN A 225 -4.99 34.75 -11.63
C GLN A 225 -5.91 34.89 -12.84
N LEU A 226 -6.60 36.03 -12.89
CA LEU A 226 -7.48 36.49 -13.96
C LEU A 226 -6.74 37.55 -14.79
N VAL A 227 -7.08 37.69 -16.08
CA VAL A 227 -6.50 38.77 -16.91
C VAL A 227 -7.33 40.05 -16.87
N THR A 228 -8.66 39.94 -16.91
CA THR A 228 -9.57 41.09 -16.96
C THR A 228 -10.53 41.09 -15.77
N LEU A 229 -10.52 42.15 -14.97
CA LEU A 229 -11.33 42.26 -13.76
C LEU A 229 -12.59 43.12 -14.00
N HIS A 230 -13.76 42.50 -14.19
CA HIS A 230 -15.07 43.19 -14.32
C HIS A 230 -15.78 43.57 -13.02
N ALA A 231 -15.94 44.86 -12.70
CA ALA A 231 -16.50 45.38 -11.43
C ALA A 231 -17.67 44.58 -10.82
N THR A 232 -18.65 44.17 -11.64
CA THR A 232 -19.90 43.52 -11.19
C THR A 232 -19.95 42.01 -11.51
N TYR A 233 -19.16 41.54 -12.46
CA TYR A 233 -19.36 40.24 -13.11
C TYR A 233 -18.20 39.30 -12.80
N ARG A 234 -18.29 38.61 -11.66
CA ARG A 234 -17.19 37.84 -11.07
C ARG A 234 -17.40 36.34 -11.24
N PRO A 235 -16.43 35.59 -11.79
CA PRO A 235 -16.51 34.14 -11.79
C PRO A 235 -16.29 33.59 -10.38
N THR A 236 -16.96 32.47 -10.10
CA THR A 236 -16.68 31.64 -8.92
C THR A 236 -15.78 30.50 -9.34
N VAL A 237 -14.73 30.23 -8.57
CA VAL A 237 -13.77 29.16 -8.84
C VAL A 237 -13.88 28.10 -7.76
N ASN A 238 -14.18 26.87 -8.18
CA ASN A 238 -13.97 25.68 -7.38
C ASN A 238 -12.53 25.23 -7.60
N TRP A 239 -11.77 25.11 -6.53
CA TRP A 239 -10.36 24.74 -6.61
C TRP A 239 -10.09 23.47 -5.80
N SER A 240 -9.14 22.68 -6.26
CA SER A 240 -8.54 21.60 -5.50
C SER A 240 -7.03 21.59 -5.69
N VAL A 241 -6.29 21.34 -4.62
CA VAL A 241 -4.86 21.01 -4.66
C VAL A 241 -4.73 19.57 -4.23
N ILE A 242 -4.16 18.74 -5.11
CA ILE A 242 -3.95 17.32 -4.89
C ILE A 242 -2.44 17.10 -4.74
N GLU A 243 -2.03 16.52 -3.62
CA GLU A 243 -0.66 16.09 -3.37
C GLU A 243 -0.59 14.56 -3.51
N PHE A 244 0.40 14.05 -4.25
CA PHE A 244 0.58 12.63 -4.49
C PHE A 244 1.78 12.04 -3.74
N ASN A 245 1.74 10.75 -3.42
CA ASN A 245 2.85 10.04 -2.78
C ASN A 245 3.92 9.60 -3.80
N ASN A 246 3.50 9.09 -4.96
CA ASN A 246 4.35 8.34 -5.92
C ASN A 246 4.76 9.16 -7.16
N VAL A 247 5.10 10.44 -6.97
CA VAL A 247 5.60 11.29 -8.07
C VAL A 247 7.07 11.02 -8.33
N LYS A 248 7.38 10.61 -9.55
CA LYS A 248 8.75 10.46 -10.07
C LYS A 248 9.32 11.81 -10.48
N SER A 249 8.53 12.60 -11.21
CA SER A 249 8.89 13.96 -11.61
C SER A 249 7.64 14.83 -11.74
N LEU A 250 7.75 16.10 -11.32
CA LEU A 250 6.75 17.13 -11.57
C LEU A 250 7.42 18.32 -12.23
N GLN A 251 6.98 18.62 -13.44
CA GLN A 251 7.43 19.78 -14.20
C GLN A 251 6.27 20.75 -14.32
N SER A 252 6.55 22.05 -14.21
CA SER A 252 5.53 23.06 -14.40
C SER A 252 6.10 24.31 -15.06
N GLY A 253 5.22 25.12 -15.63
CA GLY A 253 5.63 26.37 -16.25
C GLY A 253 4.45 27.21 -16.69
N THR A 254 4.75 28.41 -17.15
CA THR A 254 3.78 29.37 -17.66
C THR A 254 4.18 29.80 -19.06
N ILE A 255 3.22 29.87 -19.98
CA ILE A 255 3.43 30.46 -21.30
C ILE A 255 2.30 31.43 -21.62
N SER A 256 2.67 32.61 -22.12
CA SER A 256 1.74 33.67 -22.51
C SER A 256 2.02 34.11 -23.93
N ASN A 257 1.12 33.83 -24.86
CA ASN A 257 1.29 34.21 -26.26
C ASN A 257 -0.03 34.20 -27.05
N THR A 258 0.08 34.53 -28.33
CA THR A 258 -1.03 34.58 -29.29
C THR A 258 -1.06 33.37 -30.23
N ASN A 259 -0.17 32.39 -30.05
CA ASN A 259 -0.02 31.24 -30.95
C ASN A 259 -1.21 30.30 -30.84
N LYS A 260 -1.53 29.64 -31.96
CA LYS A 260 -2.56 28.60 -31.98
C LYS A 260 -2.07 27.30 -31.32
N THR A 261 -0.85 26.91 -31.66
CA THR A 261 -0.17 25.70 -31.16
C THR A 261 1.11 26.12 -30.46
N ASN A 262 1.32 25.57 -29.27
CA ASN A 262 2.49 25.83 -28.44
C ASN A 262 3.18 24.51 -28.15
N ASN A 263 4.40 24.34 -28.67
CA ASN A 263 5.28 23.23 -28.34
C ASN A 263 6.22 23.66 -27.23
N ILE A 264 6.22 22.92 -26.14
CA ILE A 264 6.96 23.22 -24.92
C ILE A 264 7.91 22.05 -24.68
N THR A 265 9.21 22.32 -24.78
CA THR A 265 10.24 21.35 -24.42
C THR A 265 10.20 21.11 -22.92
N ILE A 266 10.04 19.85 -22.54
CA ILE A 266 10.08 19.38 -21.15
C ILE A 266 11.23 18.38 -20.99
N THR A 267 11.68 18.18 -19.75
CA THR A 267 12.58 17.08 -19.40
C THR A 267 11.88 15.76 -19.70
N SER A 268 12.64 14.74 -20.11
CA SER A 268 12.09 13.45 -20.53
C SER A 268 11.20 12.82 -19.46
N VAL A 269 10.01 12.36 -19.87
CA VAL A 269 9.05 11.58 -19.08
C VAL A 269 8.57 10.34 -19.83
N ASP A 270 8.09 9.32 -19.13
CA ASP A 270 7.35 8.21 -19.71
C ASP A 270 5.88 8.62 -19.96
N ILE A 271 5.49 8.73 -21.24
CA ILE A 271 4.13 9.12 -21.65
C ILE A 271 3.06 8.21 -21.05
N GLY A 272 3.33 6.90 -20.91
CA GLY A 272 2.37 5.93 -20.37
C GLY A 272 2.13 6.07 -18.86
N LYS A 273 2.99 6.83 -18.16
CA LYS A 273 2.94 7.08 -16.72
C LYS A 273 2.75 8.55 -16.38
N SER A 274 2.47 9.39 -17.38
CA SER A 274 2.35 10.82 -17.20
C SER A 274 0.93 11.35 -17.35
N MET A 275 0.63 12.40 -16.58
CA MET A 275 -0.59 13.18 -16.71
C MET A 275 -0.27 14.66 -16.88
N ILE A 276 -1.14 15.35 -17.60
CA ILE A 276 -1.04 16.79 -17.84
C ILE A 276 -2.20 17.50 -17.13
N PHE A 277 -1.88 18.58 -16.42
CA PHE A 277 -2.88 19.53 -15.92
C PHE A 277 -2.58 20.90 -16.47
N VAL A 278 -3.61 21.59 -16.96
CA VAL A 278 -3.47 22.91 -17.55
C VAL A 278 -4.62 23.79 -17.10
N THR A 279 -4.29 25.00 -16.66
CA THR A 279 -5.23 26.08 -16.43
C THR A 279 -4.91 27.23 -17.35
N LYS A 280 -5.92 28.04 -17.68
CA LYS A 280 -5.82 29.05 -18.72
C LYS A 280 -6.47 30.34 -18.23
N SER A 281 -5.91 31.48 -18.59
CA SER A 281 -6.57 32.78 -18.52
C SER A 281 -6.40 33.52 -19.85
N SER A 282 -7.31 34.44 -20.17
CA SER A 282 -7.27 35.18 -21.45
C SER A 282 -7.83 36.59 -21.30
N ASN A 283 -7.38 37.50 -22.17
CA ASN A 283 -7.88 38.87 -22.27
C ASN A 283 -8.92 39.06 -23.39
N PHE A 284 -9.60 37.99 -23.79
CA PHE A 284 -10.47 38.03 -24.96
C PHE A 284 -11.90 38.41 -24.64
N SER A 285 -12.29 39.57 -25.13
CA SER A 285 -13.63 40.13 -25.02
C SER A 285 -14.49 39.90 -26.28
N SER A 286 -14.68 38.63 -26.70
CA SER A 286 -15.80 38.28 -27.60
C SER A 286 -16.67 37.13 -27.09
N ALA A 287 -17.93 37.06 -27.54
CA ALA A 287 -18.87 36.01 -27.17
C ALA A 287 -18.55 34.61 -27.74
N SER A 288 -17.42 34.43 -28.45
CA SER A 288 -17.03 33.14 -29.03
C SER A 288 -16.56 32.14 -27.98
N THR A 289 -17.34 31.08 -27.78
CA THR A 289 -16.99 29.97 -26.87
C THR A 289 -15.79 29.15 -27.35
N GLN A 290 -15.44 29.21 -28.64
CA GLN A 290 -14.29 28.49 -29.21
C GLN A 290 -12.95 28.94 -28.60
N GLU A 291 -12.88 30.17 -28.08
CA GLU A 291 -11.69 30.67 -27.39
C GLU A 291 -11.54 30.11 -25.98
N ALA A 292 -12.62 29.71 -25.32
CA ALA A 292 -12.52 29.04 -24.03
C ALA A 292 -11.99 27.60 -24.15
N ILE A 293 -12.11 27.00 -25.34
CA ILE A 293 -11.72 25.61 -25.60
C ILE A 293 -10.23 25.53 -25.93
N PHE A 294 -9.52 24.63 -25.24
CA PHE A 294 -8.15 24.27 -25.53
C PHE A 294 -7.94 22.76 -25.31
N GLY A 295 -6.91 22.22 -25.93
CA GLY A 295 -6.44 20.85 -25.77
C GLY A 295 -4.98 20.83 -25.37
N HIS A 296 -4.55 19.68 -24.86
CA HIS A 296 -3.16 19.41 -24.50
C HIS A 296 -2.82 17.96 -24.79
N ARG A 297 -1.55 17.66 -25.09
CA ARG A 297 -1.03 16.29 -25.22
C ARG A 297 0.48 16.26 -25.08
N LEU A 298 1.01 15.11 -24.66
CA LEU A 298 2.43 14.78 -24.89
C LEU A 298 2.55 14.22 -26.30
N THR A 299 3.31 14.91 -27.15
CA THR A 299 3.59 14.42 -28.52
C THR A 299 4.83 13.52 -28.55
N SER A 300 5.69 13.65 -27.54
CA SER A 300 6.84 12.78 -27.25
C SER A 300 7.15 12.89 -25.75
N GLY A 301 8.07 12.06 -25.25
CA GLY A 301 8.53 12.12 -23.86
C GLY A 301 9.19 13.45 -23.48
N THR A 302 9.52 14.31 -24.44
CA THR A 302 10.20 15.60 -24.22
C THR A 302 9.42 16.81 -24.75
N ASN A 303 8.17 16.63 -25.21
CA ASN A 303 7.38 17.74 -25.76
C ASN A 303 5.91 17.71 -25.33
N LEU A 304 5.52 18.74 -24.58
CA LEU A 304 4.14 19.09 -24.27
C LEU A 304 3.60 20.02 -25.36
N GLU A 305 2.51 19.65 -26.00
CA GLU A 305 1.78 20.51 -26.93
C GLU A 305 0.51 21.04 -26.27
N LEU A 306 0.31 22.36 -26.32
CA LEU A 306 -0.95 23.04 -25.99
C LEU A 306 -1.56 23.65 -27.25
N VAL A 307 -2.85 23.41 -27.49
CA VAL A 307 -3.56 23.89 -28.69
C VAL A 307 -4.84 24.60 -28.30
N ARG A 308 -5.10 25.77 -28.87
CA ARG A 308 -6.37 26.50 -28.68
C ARG A 308 -7.32 26.31 -29.86
N GLY A 309 -8.63 26.43 -29.61
CA GLY A 309 -9.66 26.29 -30.65
C GLY A 309 -9.61 27.37 -31.74
N TYR A 310 -9.40 28.63 -31.34
CA TYR A 310 -9.52 29.79 -32.23
C TYR A 310 -8.18 30.20 -32.91
N PRO A 311 -8.21 30.70 -34.17
CA PRO A 311 -7.01 31.09 -34.91
C PRO A 311 -6.13 32.15 -34.21
N SER A 312 -4.82 32.11 -34.44
CA SER A 312 -3.84 33.02 -33.81
C SER A 312 -3.98 34.46 -34.30
N GLY A 313 -3.67 35.45 -33.44
CA GLY A 313 -3.33 36.80 -33.91
C GLY A 313 -3.91 38.00 -33.14
N ALA A 314 -4.95 37.83 -32.32
CA ALA A 314 -5.60 38.96 -31.64
C ALA A 314 -5.70 38.83 -30.11
N VAL A 315 -5.34 37.68 -29.54
CA VAL A 315 -5.61 37.34 -28.12
C VAL A 315 -4.41 36.69 -27.50
N THR A 316 -3.99 37.21 -26.34
CA THR A 316 -2.96 36.58 -25.51
C THR A 316 -3.64 35.63 -24.53
N ASN A 317 -3.33 34.34 -24.67
CA ASN A 317 -3.70 33.33 -23.70
C ASN A 317 -2.50 33.04 -22.80
N THR A 318 -2.74 33.00 -21.50
CA THR A 318 -1.77 32.53 -20.52
C THR A 318 -2.17 31.14 -20.08
N TYR A 319 -1.26 30.18 -20.22
CA TYR A 319 -1.42 28.81 -19.76
C TYR A 319 -0.46 28.54 -18.61
N LYS A 320 -0.99 28.03 -17.49
CA LYS A 320 -0.17 27.39 -16.46
C LYS A 320 -0.32 25.89 -16.63
N TRP A 321 0.79 25.20 -16.81
CA TRP A 321 0.81 23.77 -17.07
C TRP A 321 1.63 23.01 -16.02
N TYR A 322 1.24 21.77 -15.80
CA TYR A 322 1.91 20.78 -14.96
C TYR A 322 1.96 19.46 -15.73
N VAL A 323 3.14 18.83 -15.77
CA VAL A 323 3.34 17.47 -16.25
C VAL A 323 3.87 16.65 -15.09
N VAL A 324 3.07 15.71 -14.62
CA VAL A 324 3.43 14.78 -13.54
C VAL A 324 3.72 13.42 -14.14
N GLU A 325 4.84 12.81 -13.76
CA GLU A 325 5.19 11.41 -14.05
C GLU A 325 5.13 10.62 -12.75
N PHE A 326 4.43 9.49 -12.76
CA PHE A 326 4.31 8.60 -11.61
C PHE A 326 5.30 7.44 -11.69
N ASN A 327 5.68 6.88 -10.53
CA ASN A 327 6.53 5.68 -10.43
C ASN A 327 5.82 4.43 -10.97
#